data_AF-A0A4W5MDA0-F1
#
_entry.id   AF-A0A4W5MDA0-F1
#
_cell.length_a   1.000
_cell.length_b   1.000
_cell.length_c   1.000
_cell.angle_alpha   90.00
_cell.angle_beta   90.00
_cell.angle_gamma   90.00
#
_symmetry.space_group_name_H-M   'P 1'
#
loop_
_entity.id
_entity.type
_entity.pdbx_description
1 polymer ?
#
loop_
_entity_poly.entity_id
_entity_poly.type
_entity_poly.pdbx_seq_one_letter_code
_entity_poly.pdbx_strand_id
1 'polypeptide(L)'
;MHILASGPELQAVRFGYVILEDVTLNIAVTGESGGEGAAETGVTETTMKASRYSHPTMPNVYIWDLPGIGTSNFKAQKYLKEVQFETYDSFIVISTNRFKENDIMLAKEIQKMKKMFYFVRSKIDNDIRAEARKDFREDKVLSKIRQSCEENLNLIRACP
;
A
#
# COMPACT_ATOMS: atom_id res chain seq x y z
N MET A 1 14.77 32.85 -3.81
CA MET A 1 15.86 32.65 -4.79
C MET A 1 15.29 32.96 -6.16
N HIS A 2 15.51 34.17 -6.68
CA HIS A 2 15.04 34.56 -8.01
C HIS A 2 16.06 34.06 -9.04
N ILE A 3 15.68 33.04 -9.81
CA ILE A 3 16.47 32.58 -10.95
C ILE A 3 16.13 33.53 -12.11
N LEU A 4 17.05 34.44 -12.44
CA LEU A 4 16.97 35.29 -13.64
C LEU A 4 17.50 34.48 -14.83
N ALA A 5 16.70 33.56 -15.35
CA ALA A 5 16.92 33.03 -16.69
C ALA A 5 16.03 33.80 -17.67
N SER A 6 16.57 34.18 -18.83
CA SER A 6 15.82 34.89 -19.88
C SER A 6 16.06 34.19 -21.21
N GLY A 7 14.98 33.84 -21.92
CA GLY A 7 15.04 33.12 -23.18
C GLY A 7 14.31 31.76 -23.14
N PRO A 8 14.48 30.90 -24.16
CA PRO A 8 13.82 29.59 -24.25
C PRO A 8 14.09 28.67 -23.04
N GLU A 9 15.17 28.91 -22.30
CA GLU A 9 15.49 28.21 -21.05
C GLU A 9 14.47 28.50 -19.94
N LEU A 10 13.98 29.74 -19.81
CA LEU A 10 12.94 30.07 -18.84
C LEU A 10 11.60 29.44 -19.23
N GLN A 11 11.32 29.32 -20.54
CA GLN A 11 10.15 28.58 -21.03
C GLN A 11 10.27 27.09 -20.74
N ALA A 12 11.43 26.47 -20.94
CA ALA A 12 11.66 25.07 -20.61
C ALA A 12 11.53 24.81 -19.10
N VAL A 13 12.08 25.69 -18.25
CA VAL A 13 11.95 25.59 -16.80
C VAL A 13 10.48 25.79 -16.36
N ARG A 14 9.78 26.77 -16.92
CA ARG A 14 8.36 27.02 -16.63
C ARG A 14 7.48 25.87 -17.12
N PHE A 15 7.78 25.31 -18.28
CA PHE A 15 7.08 24.15 -18.81
C PHE A 15 7.33 22.90 -17.96
N GLY A 16 8.58 22.67 -17.54
CA GLY A 16 8.91 21.60 -16.59
C GLY A 16 8.22 21.76 -15.24
N TYR A 17 8.10 22.99 -14.74
CA TYR A 17 7.37 23.29 -13.51
C TYR A 17 5.86 23.04 -13.65
N VAL A 18 5.25 23.49 -14.76
CA VAL A 18 3.83 23.23 -15.07
C VAL A 18 3.55 21.74 -15.20
N ILE A 19 4.44 20.97 -15.85
CA ILE A 19 4.30 19.51 -15.91
C ILE A 19 4.24 18.91 -14.50
N LEU A 20 5.10 19.35 -13.58
CA LEU A 20 5.09 18.85 -12.20
C LEU A 20 3.82 19.25 -11.43
N GLU A 21 3.23 20.41 -11.75
CA GLU A 21 1.96 20.89 -11.16
C GLU A 21 0.74 20.15 -11.69
N ASP A 22 0.82 19.44 -12.81
CA ASP A 22 -0.29 18.68 -13.40
C ASP A 22 -0.16 17.15 -13.21
N VAL A 23 0.98 16.66 -12.71
CA VAL A 23 1.18 15.23 -12.43
C VAL A 23 0.36 14.79 -11.24
N THR A 24 -0.49 13.79 -11.44
CA THR A 24 -1.27 13.12 -10.39
C THR A 24 -0.56 11.90 -9.84
N LEU A 25 -0.67 11.68 -8.53
CA LEU A 25 -0.16 10.51 -7.82
C LEU A 25 -1.32 9.74 -7.19
N ASN A 26 -1.52 8.49 -7.61
CA ASN A 26 -2.55 7.59 -7.15
C ASN A 26 -1.94 6.47 -6.31
N ILE A 27 -2.19 6.49 -5.01
CA ILE A 27 -1.69 5.48 -4.06
C ILE A 27 -2.86 4.61 -3.63
N ALA A 28 -2.79 3.32 -3.93
CA ALA A 28 -3.78 2.36 -3.46
C ALA A 28 -3.39 1.78 -2.10
N VAL A 29 -4.35 1.68 -1.19
CA VAL A 29 -4.24 1.06 0.12
C VAL A 29 -5.15 -0.16 0.13
N THR A 30 -4.60 -1.31 0.51
CA THR A 30 -5.30 -2.60 0.49
C THR A 30 -4.86 -3.43 1.68
N GLY A 31 -5.74 -4.27 2.20
CA GLY A 31 -5.47 -5.12 3.34
C GLY A 31 -6.74 -5.83 3.80
N GLU A 32 -6.63 -6.76 4.73
CA GLU A 32 -7.82 -7.36 5.34
C GLU A 32 -8.53 -6.38 6.28
N SER A 33 -9.87 -6.41 6.25
CA SER A 33 -10.72 -5.62 7.12
C SER A 33 -10.53 -5.97 8.60
N GLY A 34 -10.53 -4.97 9.48
CA GLY A 34 -10.67 -5.18 10.93
C GLY A 34 -9.78 -4.33 11.84
N GLY A 35 -9.25 -3.19 11.40
CA GLY A 35 -8.51 -2.25 12.26
C GLY A 35 -9.42 -1.23 12.95
N GLU A 36 -9.24 -1.03 14.26
CA GLU A 36 -9.87 0.07 15.00
C GLU A 36 -9.32 1.40 14.47
N GLY A 37 -10.17 2.28 13.94
CA GLY A 37 -9.77 3.52 13.27
C GLY A 37 -9.60 3.45 11.73
N ALA A 38 -9.89 2.30 11.11
CA ALA A 38 -10.02 2.21 9.65
C ALA A 38 -11.33 2.88 9.15
N ALA A 39 -11.41 3.21 7.85
CA ALA A 39 -12.67 3.57 7.23
C ALA A 39 -13.75 2.51 7.54
N GLU A 40 -15.01 2.92 7.70
CA GLU A 40 -16.09 2.07 8.23
C GLU A 40 -16.13 0.69 7.55
N THR A 41 -15.68 -0.35 8.25
CA THR A 41 -15.73 -1.74 7.76
C THR A 41 -16.91 -2.46 8.42
N GLY A 42 -17.83 -3.01 7.62
CA GLY A 42 -18.81 -3.97 8.11
C GLY A 42 -18.17 -5.29 8.53
N VAL A 43 -18.92 -6.09 9.30
CA VAL A 43 -18.52 -7.43 9.79
C VAL A 43 -18.25 -8.43 8.65
N THR A 44 -18.79 -8.14 7.47
CA THR A 44 -18.52 -8.75 6.17
C THR A 44 -17.94 -7.68 5.25
N GLU A 45 -17.07 -8.03 4.29
CA GLU A 45 -16.52 -7.09 3.30
C GLU A 45 -17.61 -6.20 2.68
N THR A 46 -17.74 -4.97 3.17
CA THR A 46 -18.81 -4.05 2.74
C THR A 46 -18.41 -3.20 1.54
N THR A 47 -17.11 -2.99 1.35
CA THR A 47 -16.60 -2.12 0.29
C THR A 47 -16.38 -2.93 -0.98
N MET A 48 -17.40 -3.02 -1.85
CA MET A 48 -17.27 -3.72 -3.14
C MET A 48 -16.59 -2.85 -4.24
N LYS A 49 -16.22 -1.60 -3.93
CA LYS A 49 -15.68 -0.62 -4.89
C LYS A 49 -14.57 0.22 -4.24
N ALA A 50 -13.53 0.54 -5.01
CA ALA A 50 -12.46 1.43 -4.55
C ALA A 50 -13.01 2.83 -4.21
N SER A 51 -12.59 3.40 -3.08
CA SER A 51 -12.99 4.73 -2.60
C SER A 51 -11.82 5.69 -2.63
N ARG A 52 -12.00 6.87 -3.23
CA ARG A 52 -10.94 7.89 -3.39
C ARG A 52 -11.01 8.95 -2.30
N TYR A 53 -9.87 9.26 -1.71
CA TYR A 53 -9.64 10.33 -0.75
C TYR A 53 -8.58 11.29 -1.32
N SER A 54 -8.85 12.60 -1.27
CA SER A 54 -7.90 13.61 -1.75
C SER A 54 -7.03 14.10 -0.59
N HIS A 55 -5.74 14.32 -0.84
CA HIS A 55 -4.85 14.84 0.20
C HIS A 55 -5.20 16.31 0.52
N PRO A 56 -5.28 16.71 1.80
CA PRO A 56 -5.79 18.03 2.21
C PRO A 56 -4.97 19.21 1.69
N THR A 57 -3.67 19.04 1.48
CA THR A 57 -2.74 20.10 1.02
C THR A 57 -2.08 19.81 -0.31
N MET A 58 -2.30 18.63 -0.90
CA MET A 58 -1.65 18.20 -2.14
C MET A 58 -2.74 17.76 -3.13
N PRO A 59 -3.28 18.67 -3.96
CA PRO A 59 -4.49 18.41 -4.75
C PRO A 59 -4.34 17.28 -5.77
N ASN A 60 -3.11 16.98 -6.17
CA ASN A 60 -2.79 15.92 -7.13
C ASN A 60 -2.48 14.57 -6.49
N VAL A 61 -2.57 14.45 -5.16
CA VAL A 61 -2.32 13.20 -4.45
C VAL A 61 -3.65 12.58 -4.03
N TYR A 62 -3.90 11.37 -4.54
CA TYR A 62 -5.10 10.60 -4.28
C TYR A 62 -4.77 9.30 -3.57
N ILE A 63 -5.43 9.06 -2.45
CA ILE A 63 -5.35 7.81 -1.70
C ILE A 63 -6.61 7.02 -2.00
N TRP A 64 -6.45 5.79 -2.45
CA TRP A 64 -7.54 4.90 -2.80
C TRP A 64 -7.63 3.77 -1.79
N ASP A 65 -8.74 3.70 -1.07
CA ASP A 65 -9.05 2.56 -0.21
C ASP A 65 -9.68 1.45 -1.06
N LEU A 66 -8.99 0.32 -1.16
CA LEU A 66 -9.41 -0.82 -1.96
C LEU A 66 -10.21 -1.81 -1.11
N PRO A 67 -11.17 -2.52 -1.71
CA PRO A 67 -11.82 -3.67 -1.07
C PRO A 67 -10.77 -4.64 -0.53
N GLY A 68 -11.03 -5.23 0.64
CA GLY A 68 -10.26 -6.37 1.12
C GLY A 68 -10.22 -7.50 0.08
N ILE A 69 -9.10 -8.21 0.03
CA ILE A 69 -9.02 -9.49 -0.69
C ILE A 69 -9.48 -10.56 0.29
N GLY A 70 -10.78 -10.75 0.42
CA GLY A 70 -11.36 -11.68 1.37
C GLY A 70 -10.93 -13.12 1.19
N THR A 71 -11.27 -13.95 2.18
CA THR A 71 -11.03 -15.40 2.22
C THR A 71 -11.84 -16.22 1.20
N SER A 72 -12.61 -15.59 0.30
CA SER A 72 -13.40 -16.30 -0.70
C SER A 72 -12.67 -16.38 -2.04
N ASN A 73 -12.93 -17.45 -2.82
CA ASN A 73 -12.24 -17.91 -4.04
C ASN A 73 -12.17 -16.93 -5.24
N PHE A 74 -12.10 -15.62 -5.01
CA PHE A 74 -11.83 -14.62 -6.04
C PHE A 74 -10.44 -14.84 -6.62
N LYS A 75 -10.38 -15.32 -7.87
CA LYS A 75 -9.15 -15.36 -8.65
C LYS A 75 -8.54 -13.95 -8.62
N ALA A 76 -7.30 -13.80 -8.13
CA ALA A 76 -6.55 -12.53 -8.05
C ALA A 76 -6.82 -11.62 -9.25
N GLN A 77 -6.70 -12.20 -10.45
CA GLN A 77 -6.84 -11.50 -11.72
C GLN A 77 -8.21 -10.84 -11.91
N LYS A 78 -9.29 -11.42 -11.36
CA LYS A 78 -10.62 -10.83 -11.39
C LYS A 78 -10.69 -9.62 -10.47
N TYR A 79 -10.21 -9.76 -9.24
CA TYR A 79 -10.12 -8.66 -8.27
C TYR A 79 -9.30 -7.48 -8.83
N LEU A 80 -8.11 -7.76 -9.37
CA LEU A 80 -7.23 -6.74 -9.94
C LEU A 80 -7.92 -5.95 -11.07
N LYS A 81 -8.72 -6.62 -11.90
CA LYS A 81 -9.51 -5.95 -12.95
C LYS A 81 -10.64 -5.12 -12.37
N GLU A 82 -11.39 -5.65 -11.40
CA GLU A 82 -12.55 -4.98 -10.80
C GLU A 82 -12.17 -3.70 -10.06
N VAL A 83 -11.02 -3.72 -9.37
CA VAL A 83 -10.52 -2.52 -8.67
C VAL A 83 -9.60 -1.68 -9.56
N GLN A 84 -9.48 -2.00 -10.86
CA GLN A 84 -8.71 -1.23 -11.84
C GLN A 84 -7.25 -1.01 -11.42
N PHE A 85 -6.55 -2.09 -11.03
CA PHE A 85 -5.17 -2.05 -10.53
C PHE A 85 -4.16 -1.27 -11.40
N GLU A 86 -4.41 -1.21 -12.70
CA GLU A 86 -3.58 -0.49 -13.66
C GLU A 86 -3.60 1.04 -13.48
N THR A 87 -4.58 1.58 -12.77
CA THR A 87 -4.74 3.04 -12.55
C THR A 87 -3.85 3.63 -11.46
N TYR A 88 -3.28 2.79 -10.57
CA TYR A 88 -2.52 3.26 -9.41
C TYR A 88 -1.01 3.30 -9.68
N ASP A 89 -0.31 4.31 -9.17
CA ASP A 89 1.13 4.45 -9.33
C ASP A 89 1.91 3.58 -8.34
N SER A 90 1.36 3.39 -7.14
CA SER A 90 1.94 2.52 -6.11
C SER A 90 0.89 1.91 -5.18
N PHE A 91 1.32 0.90 -4.42
CA PHE A 91 0.46 0.17 -3.51
C PHE A 91 1.01 0.15 -2.08
N ILE A 92 0.12 0.24 -1.10
CA ILE A 92 0.38 -0.01 0.32
C ILE A 92 -0.45 -1.23 0.72
N VAL A 93 0.23 -2.35 0.95
CA VAL A 93 -0.37 -3.60 1.41
C VAL A 93 -0.26 -3.65 2.93
N ILE A 94 -1.38 -3.47 3.62
CA ILE A 94 -1.47 -3.48 5.08
C ILE A 94 -1.89 -4.88 5.55
N SER A 95 -1.06 -5.49 6.38
CA SER A 95 -1.40 -6.75 7.06
C SER A 95 -1.35 -6.54 8.57
N THR A 96 -2.31 -7.12 9.29
CA THR A 96 -2.40 -7.04 10.75
C THR A 96 -1.61 -8.15 11.43
N ASN A 97 -1.54 -9.31 10.79
CA ASN A 97 -0.91 -10.53 11.29
C ASN A 97 0.10 -11.07 10.25
N ARG A 98 0.40 -12.38 10.30
CA ARG A 98 1.30 -13.05 9.34
C ARG A 98 0.85 -12.78 7.91
N PHE A 99 1.81 -12.69 6.99
CA PHE A 99 1.54 -12.70 5.55
C PHE A 99 0.61 -13.86 5.22
N LYS A 100 -0.55 -13.54 4.67
CA LYS A 100 -1.48 -14.55 4.18
C LYS A 100 -1.20 -14.83 2.70
N GLU A 101 -1.72 -15.94 2.23
CA GLU A 101 -1.62 -16.34 0.82
C GLU A 101 -2.14 -15.23 -0.11
N ASN A 102 -3.23 -14.56 0.28
CA ASN A 102 -3.80 -13.42 -0.43
C ASN A 102 -2.82 -12.24 -0.55
N ASP A 103 -2.10 -11.89 0.52
CA ASP A 103 -1.10 -10.81 0.52
C ASP A 103 0.07 -11.14 -0.43
N ILE A 104 0.54 -12.39 -0.40
CA ILE A 104 1.61 -12.88 -1.27
C ILE A 104 1.18 -12.86 -2.73
N MET A 105 -0.04 -13.34 -3.01
CA MET A 105 -0.61 -13.36 -4.35
C MET A 105 -0.72 -11.93 -4.93
N LEU A 106 -1.23 -10.99 -4.12
CA LEU A 106 -1.35 -9.59 -4.52
C LEU A 106 0.02 -8.96 -4.83
N ALA A 107 0.98 -9.16 -3.94
CA ALA A 107 2.33 -8.63 -4.11
C ALA A 107 3.02 -9.21 -5.36
N LYS A 108 2.81 -10.49 -5.68
CA LYS A 108 3.32 -11.11 -6.91
C LYS A 108 2.70 -10.49 -8.16
N GLU A 109 1.39 -10.25 -8.17
CA GLU A 109 0.74 -9.62 -9.31
C GLU A 109 1.19 -8.16 -9.50
N ILE A 110 1.41 -7.42 -8.40
CA ILE A 110 2.01 -6.07 -8.45
C ILE A 110 3.39 -6.09 -9.11
N GLN A 111 4.24 -7.04 -8.71
CA GLN A 111 5.57 -7.19 -9.30
C GLN A 111 5.54 -7.54 -10.78
N LYS A 112 4.62 -8.42 -11.21
CA LYS A 112 4.42 -8.73 -12.64
C LYS A 112 4.05 -7.49 -13.45
N MET A 113 3.30 -6.56 -12.85
CA MET A 113 2.95 -5.28 -13.46
C MET A 113 4.10 -4.25 -13.40
N LYS A 114 5.25 -4.60 -12.82
CA LYS A 114 6.42 -3.71 -12.61
C LYS A 114 6.08 -2.45 -11.80
N LYS A 115 5.08 -2.54 -10.92
CA LYS A 115 4.70 -1.44 -10.03
C LYS A 115 5.34 -1.61 -8.66
N MET A 116 5.55 -0.49 -7.97
CA MET A 116 6.10 -0.48 -6.62
C MET A 116 5.01 -0.76 -5.59
N PHE A 117 5.34 -1.54 -4.57
CA PHE A 117 4.51 -1.69 -3.39
C PHE A 117 5.31 -1.54 -2.10
N TYR A 118 4.62 -1.13 -1.06
CA TYR A 118 5.08 -1.05 0.31
C TYR A 118 4.27 -2.04 1.13
N PHE A 119 4.94 -2.84 1.94
CA PHE A 119 4.28 -3.71 2.91
C PHE A 119 4.31 -3.06 4.28
N VAL A 120 3.15 -2.95 4.92
CA VAL A 120 2.99 -2.35 6.24
C VAL A 120 2.42 -3.39 7.19
N ARG A 121 3.21 -3.77 8.20
CA ARG A 121 2.73 -4.56 9.34
C ARG A 121 2.10 -3.63 10.36
N SER A 122 0.78 -3.71 10.50
CA SER A 122 0.01 -2.95 11.50
C SER A 122 -0.18 -3.77 12.78
N LYS A 123 -0.74 -3.14 13.83
CA LYS A 123 -1.11 -3.78 15.10
C LYS A 123 0.03 -4.49 15.85
N ILE A 124 1.26 -3.99 15.72
CA ILE A 124 2.44 -4.53 16.41
C ILE A 124 2.27 -4.50 17.94
N ASP A 125 1.49 -3.55 18.46
CA ASP A 125 1.11 -3.47 19.87
C ASP A 125 0.35 -4.72 20.35
N ASN A 126 -0.47 -5.34 19.49
CA ASN A 126 -1.14 -6.60 19.80
C ASN A 126 -0.17 -7.77 19.85
N ASP A 127 0.78 -7.84 18.89
CA ASP A 127 1.83 -8.86 18.88
C ASP A 127 2.70 -8.77 20.15
N ILE A 128 3.05 -7.55 20.56
CA ILE A 128 3.77 -7.26 21.81
C ILE A 128 2.97 -7.75 23.02
N ARG A 129 1.69 -7.39 23.12
CA ARG A 129 0.82 -7.83 24.22
C ARG A 129 0.65 -9.35 24.26
N ALA A 130 0.62 -10.02 23.11
CA ALA A 130 0.50 -11.46 23.02
C ALA A 130 1.77 -12.20 23.49
N GLU A 131 2.97 -11.69 23.17
CA GLU A 131 4.25 -12.26 23.62
C GLU A 131 4.66 -11.85 25.05
N ALA A 132 3.90 -10.97 25.72
CA ALA A 132 4.22 -10.47 27.07
C ALA A 132 4.18 -11.51 28.21
N ARG A 133 4.19 -12.82 27.92
CA ARG A 133 4.17 -13.90 28.93
C ARG A 133 5.57 -14.51 29.11
N LYS A 134 6.29 -13.98 30.12
CA LYS A 134 7.64 -14.35 30.64
C LYS A 134 8.82 -14.12 29.69
N ASP A 135 9.83 -13.41 30.19
CA ASP A 135 11.05 -12.97 29.47
C ASP A 135 10.82 -12.04 28.27
N PHE A 136 9.82 -11.17 28.38
CA PHE A 136 9.48 -10.19 27.35
C PHE A 136 10.62 -9.18 27.13
N ARG A 137 11.01 -9.06 25.86
CA ARG A 137 12.00 -8.12 25.35
C ARG A 137 11.46 -7.57 24.05
N GLU A 138 10.97 -6.34 24.09
CA GLU A 138 10.32 -5.67 22.96
C GLU A 138 11.20 -5.69 21.70
N ASP A 139 12.50 -5.45 21.88
CA ASP A 139 13.51 -5.50 20.82
C ASP A 139 13.57 -6.87 20.13
N LYS A 140 13.43 -7.97 20.88
CA LYS A 140 13.38 -9.32 20.31
C LYS A 140 12.10 -9.55 19.53
N VAL A 141 10.95 -9.09 20.03
CA VAL A 141 9.66 -9.24 19.34
C VAL A 141 9.65 -8.46 18.02
N LEU A 142 10.08 -7.20 18.05
CA LEU A 142 10.20 -6.36 16.85
C LEU A 142 11.16 -6.98 15.82
N SER A 143 12.30 -7.52 16.28
CA SER A 143 13.26 -8.19 15.39
C SER A 143 12.67 -9.44 14.74
N LYS A 144 11.95 -10.29 15.50
CA LYS A 144 11.24 -11.46 14.95
C LYS A 144 10.18 -11.06 13.93
N ILE A 145 9.38 -10.02 14.22
CA ILE A 145 8.34 -9.53 13.31
C ILE A 145 8.99 -9.04 12.00
N ARG A 146 10.06 -8.25 12.11
CA ARG A 146 10.80 -7.76 10.95
C ARG A 146 11.36 -8.90 10.11
N GLN A 147 12.06 -9.84 10.74
CA GLN A 147 12.62 -11.01 10.05
C GLN A 147 11.53 -11.82 9.34
N SER A 148 10.39 -12.04 10.00
CA SER A 148 9.26 -12.74 9.40
C SER A 148 8.71 -11.99 8.18
N CYS A 149 8.65 -10.65 8.22
CA CYS A 149 8.24 -9.86 7.06
C CYS A 149 9.25 -9.98 5.91
N GLU A 150 10.55 -9.91 6.20
CA GLU A 150 11.62 -10.03 5.20
C GLU A 150 11.62 -11.42 4.53
N GLU A 151 11.46 -12.49 5.31
CA GLU A 151 11.34 -13.86 4.79
C GLU A 151 10.15 -14.01 3.82
N ASN A 152 8.98 -13.49 4.20
CA ASN A 152 7.80 -13.54 3.34
C ASN A 152 7.95 -12.68 2.07
N LEU A 153 8.59 -11.50 2.17
CA LEU A 153 8.88 -10.66 1.01
C LEU A 153 9.91 -11.30 0.07
N ASN A 154 10.85 -12.09 0.59
CA ASN A 154 11.79 -12.84 -0.25
C ASN A 154 11.10 -13.94 -1.07
N LEU A 155 10.03 -14.56 -0.55
CA LEU A 155 9.21 -15.52 -1.33
C LEU A 155 8.53 -14.88 -2.54
N ILE A 156 8.28 -13.56 -2.48
CA ILE A 156 7.70 -12.79 -3.57
C ILE A 156 8.78 -12.49 -4.63
N ARG A 157 9.98 -12.07 -4.20
CA ARG A 157 11.12 -11.73 -5.07
C ARG A 157 11.77 -12.90 -5.80
N ALA A 158 11.62 -14.13 -5.28
CA ALA A 158 12.25 -15.32 -5.85
C ALA A 158 11.55 -15.89 -7.11
N CYS A 159 10.47 -15.27 -7.58
CA CYS A 159 9.77 -15.72 -8.79
C CYS A 159 10.36 -15.00 -10.02
N PRO A 160 10.96 -15.72 -10.99
CA PRO A 160 11.60 -15.15 -12.17
C PRO A 160 10.62 -14.48 -13.14
#